data_AF-A0A1V8YWY8-F1
#
_entry.id   AF-A0A1V8YWY8-F1
#
_cell.length_a   1.000
_cell.length_b   1.000
_cell.length_c   1.000
_cell.angle_alpha   90.00
_cell.angle_beta   90.00
_cell.angle_gamma   90.00
#
_symmetry.space_group_name_H-M   'P 1'
#
loop_
_entity.id
_entity.type
_entity.pdbx_description
1 polymer ?
#
loop_
_entity_poly.entity_id
_entity_poly.type
_entity_poly.pdbx_seq_one_letter_code
_entity_poly.pdbx_strand_id
1 'polypeptide(L)'
;MKNLTKWLFSAFLIGLFGVVLGNSAVSAVEVETGGFSGKFVSFRSVTDEEKAIELDTTNRLDVLLSSFENRDTQKWAMIYAGPYQAYMISHLSILGEQVTLGK
;
A
#
# COMPACT_ATOMS: atom_id res chain seq x y z
N MET A 1 -39.28 25.43 -20.44
CA MET A 1 -38.24 25.76 -19.43
C MET A 1 -37.58 24.53 -18.78
N LYS A 2 -38.28 23.41 -18.53
CA LYS A 2 -37.72 22.21 -17.86
C LYS A 2 -36.55 21.51 -18.59
N ASN A 3 -36.43 21.68 -19.90
CA ASN A 3 -35.41 21.01 -20.71
C ASN A 3 -34.10 21.80 -20.77
N LEU A 4 -34.16 23.13 -20.62
CA LEU A 4 -32.99 24.01 -20.66
C LEU A 4 -32.15 23.86 -19.38
N THR A 5 -32.81 23.74 -18.22
CA THR A 5 -32.14 23.49 -16.94
C THR A 5 -31.47 22.12 -16.88
N LYS A 6 -32.07 21.08 -17.47
CA LYS A 6 -31.44 19.76 -17.58
C LYS A 6 -30.17 19.79 -18.43
N TRP A 7 -30.20 20.53 -19.54
CA TRP A 7 -29.07 20.64 -20.45
C TRP A 7 -27.89 21.38 -19.80
N LEU A 8 -28.16 22.48 -19.10
CA LEU A 8 -27.16 23.21 -18.30
C LEU A 8 -26.58 22.35 -17.17
N PHE A 9 -27.41 21.55 -16.50
CA PHE A 9 -26.95 20.66 -15.43
C PHE A 9 -26.06 19.52 -15.96
N SER A 10 -26.39 18.96 -17.14
CA SER A 10 -25.52 17.99 -17.82
C SER A 10 -24.19 18.59 -18.25
N ALA A 11 -24.19 19.80 -18.82
CA ALA A 11 -22.95 20.48 -19.22
C ALA A 11 -22.06 20.78 -17.99
N PHE A 12 -22.66 21.18 -16.87
CA PHE A 12 -21.96 21.41 -15.60
C PHE A 12 -21.36 20.13 -15.02
N LEU A 13 -22.09 19.01 -15.05
CA LEU A 13 -21.59 17.71 -14.61
C LEU A 13 -20.43 17.21 -15.47
N ILE A 14 -20.54 17.32 -16.81
CA ILE A 14 -19.47 16.90 -17.73
C ILE A 14 -18.19 17.72 -17.49
N GLY A 15 -18.32 19.02 -17.25
CA GLY A 15 -17.20 19.88 -16.86
C GLY A 15 -16.54 19.45 -15.54
N LEU A 16 -17.33 19.13 -14.51
CA LEU A 16 -16.81 18.66 -13.23
C LEU A 16 -16.09 17.30 -13.34
N PHE A 17 -16.65 16.33 -14.07
CA PHE A 17 -15.98 15.04 -14.28
C PHE A 17 -14.70 15.16 -15.11
N GLY A 18 -14.68 16.04 -16.12
CA GLY A 18 -13.47 16.33 -16.90
C GLY A 18 -12.36 16.99 -16.07
N VAL A 19 -12.71 17.84 -15.10
CA VAL A 19 -11.74 18.52 -14.22
C VAL A 19 -11.23 17.62 -13.09
N VAL A 20 -12.09 16.74 -12.54
CA VAL A 20 -11.72 15.83 -11.43
C VAL A 20 -10.91 14.62 -11.92
N LEU A 21 -11.13 14.15 -13.15
CA LEU A 21 -10.40 13.00 -13.71
C LEU A 21 -9.30 13.39 -14.72
N GLY A 22 -9.38 14.58 -15.32
CA GLY A 22 -8.52 14.97 -16.45
C GLY A 22 -7.20 15.67 -16.08
N ASN A 23 -7.02 16.09 -14.82
CA ASN A 23 -5.82 16.85 -14.40
C ASN A 23 -4.92 16.12 -13.40
N SER A 24 -5.28 14.91 -12.98
CA SER A 24 -4.29 14.02 -12.39
C SER A 24 -3.52 13.42 -13.55
N ALA A 25 -2.29 13.89 -13.79
CA ALA A 25 -1.36 13.15 -14.62
C ALA A 25 -1.32 11.73 -14.06
N VAL A 26 -2.01 10.79 -14.72
CA VAL A 26 -1.78 9.37 -14.49
C VAL A 26 -0.41 9.14 -15.07
N SER A 27 0.59 9.36 -14.23
CA SER A 27 1.95 8.96 -14.49
C SER A 27 1.90 7.44 -14.54
N ALA A 28 1.68 6.90 -15.73
CA ALA A 28 1.98 5.52 -16.04
C ALA A 28 3.51 5.40 -16.03
N VAL A 29 4.07 5.44 -14.83
CA VAL A 29 5.42 4.99 -14.58
C VAL A 29 5.34 3.48 -14.76
N GLU A 30 6.10 2.93 -15.71
CA GLU A 30 6.58 1.56 -15.58
C GLU A 30 7.40 1.54 -14.29
N VAL A 31 6.73 1.26 -13.17
CA VAL A 31 7.41 0.88 -11.94
C VAL A 31 8.02 -0.45 -12.27
N GLU A 32 9.35 -0.55 -12.29
CA GLU A 32 10.05 -1.84 -12.38
C GLU A 32 9.29 -2.85 -11.53
N THR A 33 8.70 -3.85 -12.19
CA THR A 33 7.90 -4.91 -11.58
C THR A 33 8.84 -5.75 -10.72
N GLY A 34 9.07 -5.28 -9.49
CA GLY A 34 10.04 -5.87 -8.57
C GLY A 34 10.94 -4.89 -7.81
N GLY A 35 10.80 -3.56 -7.95
CA GLY A 35 11.69 -2.59 -7.31
C GLY A 35 11.81 -2.70 -5.78
N PHE A 36 10.84 -3.33 -5.11
CA PHE A 36 10.89 -3.65 -3.67
C PHE A 36 11.15 -5.13 -3.37
N SER A 37 11.16 -6.01 -4.36
CA SER A 37 11.37 -7.44 -4.13
C SER A 37 12.73 -7.71 -3.47
N GLY A 38 12.74 -8.47 -2.38
CA GLY A 38 13.93 -8.74 -1.58
C GLY A 38 14.36 -7.60 -0.65
N LYS A 39 13.63 -6.48 -0.62
CA LYS A 39 13.88 -5.39 0.34
C LYS A 39 13.09 -5.59 1.64
N PHE A 40 13.67 -5.06 2.71
CA PHE A 40 12.98 -4.88 3.99
C PHE A 40 12.54 -3.42 4.10
N VAL A 41 11.26 -3.21 4.41
CA VAL A 41 10.65 -1.88 4.50
C VAL A 41 9.86 -1.73 5.80
N SER A 42 9.66 -0.50 6.24
CA SER A 42 8.72 -0.17 7.31
C SER A 42 7.53 0.57 6.70
N PHE A 43 6.33 0.20 7.13
CA PHE A 43 5.09 0.87 6.72
C PHE A 43 4.70 1.90 7.76
N ARG A 44 4.90 3.18 7.45
CA ARG A 44 4.50 4.30 8.30
C ARG A 44 3.08 4.74 7.98
N SER A 45 2.33 5.17 8.99
CA SER A 45 0.99 5.72 8.79
C SER A 45 1.07 7.07 8.09
N VAL A 46 0.14 7.30 7.15
CA VAL A 46 0.00 8.57 6.43
C VAL A 46 -0.72 9.64 7.26
N THR A 47 -1.46 9.24 8.29
CA THR A 47 -2.18 10.17 9.18
C THR A 47 -1.40 10.51 10.46
N ASP A 48 -0.39 9.70 10.77
CA ASP A 48 0.51 9.88 11.91
C ASP A 48 1.88 9.28 11.56
N GLU A 49 2.79 10.10 11.06
CA GLU A 49 4.10 9.63 10.58
C GLU A 49 4.96 9.04 11.71
N GLU A 50 4.66 9.35 12.97
CA GLU A 50 5.34 8.78 14.14
C GLU A 50 4.91 7.35 14.42
N LYS A 51 4.02 6.78 13.60
CA LYS A 51 3.50 5.42 13.77
C LYS A 51 3.86 4.50 12.63
N ALA A 52 4.20 3.25 12.95
CA ALA A 52 4.50 2.21 11.98
C ALA A 52 3.86 0.87 12.35
N ILE A 53 3.68 0.02 11.33
CA ILE A 53 3.20 -1.36 11.50
C ILE A 53 4.29 -2.20 12.18
N GLU A 54 3.95 -2.84 13.29
CA GLU A 54 4.83 -3.68 14.10
C GLU A 54 4.20 -5.06 14.35
N LEU A 55 5.04 -6.11 14.30
CA LEU A 55 4.69 -7.42 14.82
C LEU A 55 4.86 -7.42 16.35
N ASP A 56 3.78 -7.68 17.08
CA ASP A 56 3.89 -8.00 18.50
C ASP A 56 4.59 -9.36 18.64
N THR A 57 5.70 -9.42 19.36
CA THR A 57 6.40 -10.69 19.63
C THR A 57 6.18 -11.18 21.05
N THR A 58 5.44 -10.41 21.86
CA THR A 58 5.32 -10.61 23.30
C THR A 58 4.25 -11.62 23.66
N ASN A 59 3.17 -11.73 22.87
CA ASN A 59 2.03 -12.58 23.24
C ASN A 59 1.29 -13.29 22.09
N ARG A 60 1.40 -12.83 20.84
CA ARG A 60 0.73 -13.38 19.65
C ARG A 60 1.43 -12.86 18.39
N LEU A 61 1.34 -13.55 17.26
CA LEU A 61 1.76 -13.03 15.95
C LEU A 61 0.78 -11.95 15.42
N ASP A 62 0.36 -11.04 16.30
CA ASP A 62 -0.57 -9.97 15.98
C ASP A 62 0.19 -8.79 15.38
N VAL A 63 -0.49 -8.06 14.50
CA VAL A 63 0.04 -6.86 13.85
C VAL A 63 -0.64 -5.63 14.44
N LEU A 64 0.16 -4.71 14.96
CA LEU A 64 -0.32 -3.50 15.60
C LEU A 64 0.36 -2.24 15.04
N LEU A 65 -0.20 -1.09 15.40
CA LEU A 65 0.40 0.20 15.09
C LEU A 65 1.10 0.76 16.34
N SER A 66 2.40 1.02 16.24
CA SER A 66 3.22 1.50 17.36
C SER A 66 4.09 2.68 16.97
N SER A 67 4.76 3.31 17.95
CA SER A 67 5.70 4.39 17.67
C SER A 67 6.85 3.90 16.80
N PHE A 68 7.15 4.64 15.73
CA PHE A 68 8.20 4.29 14.79
C PHE A 68 9.57 4.51 15.43
N GLU A 69 10.30 3.41 15.62
CA GLU A 69 11.64 3.41 16.22
C GLU A 69 12.64 2.64 15.36
N ASN A 70 12.25 2.29 14.12
CA ASN A 70 13.06 1.53 13.16
C ASN A 70 13.54 0.17 13.72
N ARG A 71 12.69 -0.48 14.54
CA ARG A 71 12.95 -1.80 15.13
C ARG A 71 12.82 -2.91 14.10
N ASP A 72 13.43 -4.06 14.35
CA ASP A 72 13.30 -5.23 13.46
C ASP A 72 11.86 -5.76 13.40
N THR A 73 11.11 -5.65 14.48
CA THR A 73 9.67 -5.93 14.56
C THR A 73 8.81 -5.04 13.66
N GLN A 74 9.37 -3.92 13.17
CA GLN A 74 8.74 -2.98 12.25
C GLN A 74 9.24 -3.13 10.80
N LYS A 75 10.04 -4.16 10.52
CA LYS A 75 10.60 -4.43 9.19
C LYS A 75 9.88 -5.61 8.54
N TRP A 76 9.48 -5.39 7.30
CA TRP A 76 8.67 -6.33 6.54
C TRP A 76 9.37 -6.64 5.22
N ALA A 77 9.52 -7.93 4.93
CA ALA A 77 10.05 -8.41 3.67
C ALA A 77 9.00 -8.24 2.58
N MET A 78 9.43 -7.66 1.47
CA MET A 78 8.63 -7.49 0.27
C MET A 78 9.01 -8.57 -0.74
N ILE A 79 8.06 -9.44 -1.10
CA ILE A 79 8.28 -10.53 -2.04
C ILE A 79 7.34 -10.36 -3.22
N TYR A 80 7.89 -10.06 -4.40
CA TYR A 80 7.07 -9.86 -5.59
C TYR A 80 6.52 -11.19 -6.11
N ALA A 81 5.20 -11.28 -6.22
CA ALA A 81 4.47 -12.43 -6.75
C ALA A 81 4.00 -12.11 -8.18
N GLY A 82 4.89 -12.31 -9.14
CA GLY A 82 4.72 -11.93 -10.56
C GLY A 82 3.38 -12.31 -11.21
N PRO A 83 2.88 -13.55 -11.07
CA PRO A 83 1.60 -13.96 -11.65
C PRO A 83 0.39 -13.14 -11.15
N TYR A 84 0.49 -12.57 -9.96
CA TYR A 84 -0.57 -11.78 -9.34
C TYR A 84 -0.29 -10.27 -9.44
N GLN A 85 0.86 -9.88 -9.99
CA GLN A 85 1.33 -8.50 -10.01
C GLN A 85 1.25 -7.81 -8.64
N ALA A 86 1.47 -8.58 -7.57
CA ALA A 86 1.28 -8.14 -6.19
C ALA A 86 2.53 -8.43 -5.35
N TYR A 87 2.61 -7.84 -4.16
CA TYR A 87 3.64 -8.16 -3.18
C TYR A 87 3.03 -8.96 -2.03
N MET A 88 3.71 -10.04 -1.65
CA MET A 88 3.54 -10.64 -0.34
C MET A 88 4.38 -9.86 0.67
N ILE A 89 3.75 -9.51 1.79
CA ILE A 89 4.37 -8.80 2.91
C ILE A 89 4.53 -9.80 4.03
N SER A 90 5.77 -10.08 4.44
CA SER A 90 6.06 -11.08 5.47
C SER A 90 7.00 -10.52 6.53
N HIS A 91 6.78 -10.89 7.79
CA HIS A 91 7.76 -10.60 8.83
C HIS A 91 8.93 -11.60 8.78
N LEU A 92 10.13 -11.15 9.18
CA LEU A 92 11.36 -11.96 9.14
C LEU A 92 11.23 -13.26 9.95
N SER A 93 10.56 -13.20 11.11
CA SER A 93 10.37 -14.35 12.00
C SER A 93 9.61 -15.51 11.34
N ILE A 94 8.65 -15.21 10.45
CA ILE A 94 7.84 -16.21 9.75
C ILE A 94 8.65 -16.93 8.67
N LEU A 95 9.62 -16.23 8.06
CA LEU A 95 10.47 -16.81 7.01
C LEU A 95 11.54 -17.76 7.59
N GLY A 96 12.06 -17.48 8.79
CA GLY A 96 13.05 -18.35 9.45
C GLY A 96 12.47 -19.68 9.96
N GLU A 97 11.20 -19.70 10.35
CA GLU A 97 10.52 -20.92 10.85
C GLU A 97 10.25 -21.93 9.71
N GLN A 98 9.89 -21.43 8.52
CA GLN A 98 9.66 -22.25 7.32
C GLN A 98 10.95 -22.88 6.75
N VAL A 99 12.12 -22.23 6.90
CA VAL A 99 13.41 -22.77 6.43
C VAL A 99 13.91 -23.95 7.28
N THR A 100 13.39 -24.11 8.50
CA THR A 100 13.88 -25.13 9.45
C THR A 100 13.07 -26.43 9.42
N LEU A 101 11.86 -26.43 8.83
CA LEU A 101 10.99 -27.62 8.71
C LEU A 101 11.22 -28.43 7.42
N GLY A 102 12.23 -28.09 6.63
CA GLY A 102 12.58 -28.74 5.36
C GLY A 102 13.88 -29.55 5.40
N LYS A 103 14.26 -30.13 6.54
CA LYS A 103 15.38 -31.07 6.66
C LYS A 103 14.93 -32.39 7.27
#